data_AF-A0A962DHY7-F1
#
_entry.id   AF-A0A962DHY7-F1
#
_cell.length_a   1.000
_cell.length_b   1.000
_cell.length_c   1.000
_cell.angle_alpha   90.00
_cell.angle_beta   90.00
_cell.angle_gamma   90.00
#
_symmetry.space_group_name_H-M   'P 1'
#
loop_
_entity.id
_entity.type
_entity.pdbx_description
1 polymer ?
#
loop_
_entity_poly.entity_id
_entity_poly.type
_entity_poly.pdbx_seq_one_letter_code
_entity_poly.pdbx_strand_id
1 'polypeptide(L)'
;MRSHTPRLFRLPILLCIFMAGCNSQIPTLREWADQGIGQPITNLEAIDAQPESYASRIGWQTKRYELPNGNWVYVHPDRKDCEVHYEVDKAGIAVAYQLVGKGCRYQ
;
A
#
# COMPACT_ATOMS: atom_id res chain seq x y z
N MET A 1 67.99 -7.62 -1.77
CA MET A 1 67.03 -6.51 -1.90
C MET A 1 66.02 -6.86 -2.99
N ARG A 2 64.76 -7.10 -2.64
CA ARG A 2 63.66 -7.17 -3.61
C ARG A 2 62.41 -6.58 -2.96
N SER A 3 62.04 -5.40 -3.44
CA SER A 3 60.79 -4.71 -3.15
C SER A 3 59.62 -5.51 -3.73
N HIS A 4 58.54 -5.67 -2.97
CA HIS A 4 57.24 -5.99 -3.54
C HIS A 4 56.16 -5.03 -3.01
N THR A 5 55.47 -4.52 -4.01
CA THR A 5 54.48 -3.45 -4.17
C THR A 5 53.11 -3.79 -3.53
N PRO A 6 52.13 -2.87 -3.53
CA PRO A 6 51.23 -2.65 -2.40
C PRO A 6 49.93 -3.44 -2.45
N ARG A 7 49.32 -3.52 -1.26
CA ARG A 7 48.05 -4.15 -0.88
C ARG A 7 46.87 -3.74 -1.80
N LEU A 8 46.56 -4.56 -2.79
CA LEU A 8 45.37 -4.46 -3.66
C LEU A 8 44.30 -5.47 -3.22
N PHE A 9 43.83 -5.40 -1.98
CA PHE A 9 42.82 -6.35 -1.47
C PHE A 9 41.83 -5.71 -0.48
N ARG A 10 41.36 -4.49 -0.78
CA ARG A 10 40.37 -3.78 0.06
C ARG A 10 39.27 -3.04 -0.71
N LEU A 11 39.08 -3.34 -2.00
CA LEU A 11 38.03 -2.70 -2.81
C LEU A 11 36.69 -3.47 -2.93
N PRO A 12 36.58 -4.80 -2.77
CA PRO A 12 35.29 -5.47 -3.01
C PRO A 12 34.35 -5.43 -1.79
N ILE A 13 34.84 -5.12 -0.58
CA ILE A 13 34.03 -5.15 0.65
C ILE A 13 33.19 -3.87 0.82
N LEU A 14 33.66 -2.73 0.29
CA LEU A 14 32.95 -1.46 0.43
C LEU A 14 31.66 -1.39 -0.41
N LEU A 15 31.60 -2.12 -1.54
CA LEU A 15 30.45 -2.13 -2.44
C LEU A 15 29.26 -2.92 -1.87
N CYS A 16 29.51 -3.92 -1.02
CA CYS A 16 28.46 -4.74 -0.41
C CYS A 16 27.64 -4.00 0.66
N ILE A 17 28.20 -2.94 1.28
CA ILE A 17 27.51 -2.17 2.33
C ILE A 17 26.45 -1.24 1.73
N PHE A 18 26.63 -0.76 0.49
CA PHE A 18 25.65 0.10 -0.19
C PHE A 18 24.38 -0.65 -0.65
N MET A 19 24.41 -1.98 -0.71
CA MET A 19 23.27 -2.82 -1.08
C MET A 19 22.43 -3.30 0.13
N ALA A 20 22.89 -3.07 1.36
CA ALA A 20 22.26 -3.61 2.58
C ALA A 20 21.13 -2.74 3.16
N GLY A 21 20.72 -1.68 2.45
CA GLY A 21 19.78 -0.66 2.94
C GLY A 21 18.46 -0.58 2.18
N CYS A 22 17.88 -1.70 1.72
CA CYS A 22 16.47 -1.70 1.35
C CYS A 22 15.66 -1.53 2.65
N ASN A 23 15.38 -0.26 3.00
CA ASN A 23 14.43 0.06 4.06
C ASN A 23 13.07 -0.53 3.65
N SER A 24 12.73 -1.69 4.20
CA SER A 24 11.38 -2.25 4.18
C SER A 24 10.48 -1.37 5.06
N GLN A 25 10.20 -0.14 4.62
CA GLN A 25 9.14 0.66 5.23
C GLN A 25 7.82 0.10 4.72
N ILE A 26 7.10 -0.54 5.62
CA ILE A 26 5.69 -0.87 5.40
C ILE A 26 4.97 0.49 5.31
N PRO A 27 4.27 0.80 4.21
CA PRO A 27 3.59 2.08 4.06
C PRO A 27 2.57 2.25 5.18
N THR A 28 2.43 3.47 5.67
CA THR A 28 1.29 3.85 6.51
C THR A 28 -0.01 3.65 5.73
N LEU A 29 -1.14 3.51 6.43
CA LEU A 29 -2.42 3.34 5.72
C LEU A 29 -2.77 4.57 4.87
N ARG A 30 -2.36 5.79 5.25
CA ARG A 30 -2.48 6.97 4.37
C ARG A 30 -1.65 6.82 3.11
N GLU A 31 -0.37 6.47 3.22
CA GLU A 31 0.49 6.29 2.04
C GLU A 31 -0.03 5.18 1.12
N TRP A 32 -0.52 4.08 1.69
CA TRP A 32 -1.16 3.02 0.93
C TRP A 32 -2.46 3.50 0.26
N ALA A 33 -3.28 4.28 0.97
CA ALA A 33 -4.53 4.80 0.41
C ALA A 33 -4.27 5.82 -0.71
N ASP A 34 -3.28 6.69 -0.52
CA ASP A 34 -2.81 7.67 -1.52
C ASP A 34 -2.37 6.97 -2.81
N GLN A 35 -1.67 5.82 -2.72
CA GLN A 35 -1.27 5.02 -3.88
C GLN A 35 -2.46 4.44 -4.66
N GLY A 36 -3.62 4.29 -4.02
CA GLY A 36 -4.86 3.86 -4.67
C GLY A 36 -5.51 4.96 -5.53
N ILE A 37 -5.18 6.24 -5.31
CA ILE A 37 -5.75 7.33 -6.09
C ILE A 37 -5.23 7.30 -7.53
N GLY A 38 -6.15 7.47 -8.48
CA GLY A 38 -5.89 7.32 -9.91
C GLY A 38 -5.88 5.87 -10.41
N GLN A 39 -6.09 4.88 -9.53
CA GLN A 39 -6.14 3.47 -9.91
C GLN A 39 -7.58 2.98 -10.14
N PRO A 40 -7.79 1.99 -11.02
CA PRO A 40 -9.06 1.28 -11.13
C PRO A 40 -9.41 0.55 -9.84
N ILE A 41 -10.66 0.65 -9.40
CA ILE A 41 -11.12 0.00 -8.17
C ILE A 41 -11.06 -1.53 -8.25
N THR A 42 -11.06 -2.09 -9.46
CA THR A 42 -10.90 -3.53 -9.71
C THR A 42 -9.59 -4.08 -9.15
N ASN A 43 -8.55 -3.26 -9.00
CA ASN A 43 -7.31 -3.65 -8.35
C ASN A 43 -7.53 -3.90 -6.85
N LEU A 44 -8.32 -3.05 -6.19
CA LEU A 44 -8.67 -3.21 -4.78
C LEU A 44 -9.64 -4.39 -4.58
N GLU A 45 -10.62 -4.57 -5.47
CA GLU A 45 -11.49 -5.74 -5.45
C GLU A 45 -10.70 -7.04 -5.58
N ALA A 46 -9.67 -7.06 -6.45
CA ALA A 46 -8.78 -8.21 -6.60
C ALA A 46 -7.95 -8.48 -5.34
N ILE A 47 -7.47 -7.43 -4.66
CA ILE A 47 -6.77 -7.55 -3.37
C ILE A 47 -7.73 -8.10 -2.30
N ASP A 48 -8.96 -7.58 -2.24
CA ASP A 48 -9.96 -8.02 -1.27
C ASP A 48 -10.36 -9.48 -1.47
N ALA A 49 -10.42 -9.95 -2.72
CA ALA A 49 -10.74 -11.33 -3.05
C ALA A 49 -9.62 -12.35 -2.71
N GLN A 50 -8.41 -11.90 -2.40
CA GLN A 50 -7.30 -12.79 -2.03
C GLN A 50 -7.59 -13.51 -0.71
N PRO A 51 -7.37 -14.84 -0.59
CA PRO A 51 -7.64 -15.59 0.64
C PRO A 51 -6.92 -15.07 1.89
N GLU A 52 -5.73 -14.49 1.71
CA GLU A 52 -4.88 -13.92 2.76
C GLU A 52 -5.31 -12.50 3.17
N SER A 53 -6.18 -11.85 2.38
CA SER A 53 -6.61 -10.48 2.63
C SER A 53 -7.35 -10.37 3.97
N TYR A 54 -7.35 -9.17 4.57
CA TYR A 54 -8.17 -8.94 5.76
C TYR A 54 -9.66 -9.12 5.46
N ALA A 55 -10.11 -8.60 4.31
CA ALA A 55 -11.48 -8.73 3.82
C ALA A 55 -11.95 -10.19 3.79
N SER A 56 -11.19 -11.09 3.16
CA SER A 56 -11.51 -12.53 3.09
C SER A 56 -11.56 -13.18 4.47
N ARG A 57 -10.59 -12.89 5.34
CA ARG A 57 -10.51 -13.48 6.69
C ARG A 57 -11.71 -13.12 7.57
N ILE A 58 -12.31 -11.95 7.38
CA ILE A 58 -13.49 -11.52 8.14
C ILE A 58 -14.81 -11.82 7.42
N GLY A 59 -14.76 -12.44 6.25
CA GLY A 59 -15.95 -12.69 5.42
C GLY A 59 -16.62 -11.41 4.93
N TRP A 60 -15.82 -10.37 4.67
CA TRP A 60 -16.31 -9.05 4.26
C TRP A 60 -17.18 -9.15 3.00
N GLN A 61 -18.29 -8.44 3.02
CA GLN A 61 -19.15 -8.26 1.85
C GLN A 61 -18.93 -6.85 1.33
N THR A 62 -18.51 -6.72 0.08
CA THR A 62 -18.26 -5.44 -0.58
C THR A 62 -19.45 -4.50 -0.40
N LYS A 63 -19.18 -3.29 0.10
CA LYS A 63 -20.18 -2.24 0.26
C LYS A 63 -19.90 -1.12 -0.72
N ARG A 64 -20.97 -0.58 -1.31
CA ARG A 64 -20.93 0.60 -2.16
C ARG A 64 -22.14 1.49 -1.92
N TYR A 65 -21.97 2.80 -2.09
CA TYR A 65 -23.08 3.76 -2.02
C TYR A 65 -22.85 4.94 -2.96
N GLU A 66 -23.94 5.48 -3.51
CA GLU A 66 -23.89 6.58 -4.48
C GLU A 66 -23.69 7.93 -3.78
N LEU A 67 -23.00 8.85 -4.45
CA LEU A 67 -22.85 10.25 -4.05
C LEU A 67 -23.72 11.16 -4.95
N PRO A 68 -24.17 12.33 -4.45
CA PRO A 68 -25.02 13.25 -5.22
C PRO A 68 -24.37 13.80 -6.51
N ASN A 69 -23.05 13.78 -6.61
CA ASN A 69 -22.28 14.22 -7.78
C ASN A 69 -22.23 13.18 -8.92
N GLY A 70 -22.84 12.00 -8.72
CA GLY A 70 -22.83 10.89 -9.69
C GLY A 70 -21.56 10.04 -9.65
N ASN A 71 -20.69 10.25 -8.65
CA ASN A 71 -19.67 9.31 -8.23
C ASN A 71 -20.29 8.33 -7.22
N TRP A 72 -19.55 7.29 -6.86
CA TRP A 72 -19.95 6.33 -5.85
C TRP A 72 -18.78 6.01 -4.93
N VAL A 73 -19.03 5.38 -3.79
CA VAL A 73 -17.99 5.03 -2.82
C VAL A 73 -17.79 3.52 -2.77
N TYR A 74 -16.55 3.07 -2.88
CA TYR A 74 -16.12 1.71 -2.56
C TYR A 74 -15.59 1.65 -1.12
N VAL A 75 -16.07 0.71 -0.32
CA VAL A 75 -15.62 0.54 1.08
C VAL A 75 -14.68 -0.66 1.21
N HIS A 76 -13.42 -0.38 1.51
CA HIS A 76 -12.36 -1.35 1.76
C HIS A 76 -12.08 -1.51 3.26
N PRO A 77 -12.09 -2.74 3.82
CA PRO A 77 -11.72 -2.97 5.21
C PRO A 77 -10.20 -3.19 5.35
N ASP A 78 -9.49 -2.25 6.00
CA ASP A 78 -8.04 -2.41 6.26
C ASP A 78 -7.79 -3.32 7.48
N ARG A 79 -8.46 -3.00 8.60
CA ARG A 79 -8.35 -3.71 9.87
C ARG A 79 -9.59 -3.49 10.73
N LYS A 80 -9.60 -4.08 11.92
CA LYS A 80 -10.73 -3.93 12.85
C LYS A 80 -11.02 -2.45 13.13
N ASP A 81 -12.27 -2.06 12.95
CA ASP A 81 -12.79 -0.70 13.14
C ASP A 81 -12.06 0.36 12.29
N CYS A 82 -11.49 -0.01 11.13
CA CYS A 82 -10.90 0.92 10.17
C CYS A 82 -11.25 0.54 8.73
N GLU A 83 -11.92 1.47 8.05
CA GLU A 83 -12.36 1.35 6.66
C GLU A 83 -11.76 2.49 5.84
N VAL A 84 -11.39 2.19 4.59
CA VAL A 84 -11.00 3.18 3.58
C VAL A 84 -12.16 3.31 2.60
N HIS A 85 -12.76 4.49 2.57
CA HIS A 85 -13.86 4.82 1.66
C HIS A 85 -13.27 5.55 0.46
N TYR A 86 -13.17 4.88 -0.67
CA TYR A 86 -12.71 5.48 -1.92
C TYR A 86 -13.90 6.09 -2.66
N GLU A 87 -13.84 7.37 -2.98
CA GLU A 87 -14.73 7.96 -3.99
C GLU A 87 -14.26 7.54 -5.37
N VAL A 88 -15.19 7.04 -6.18
CA VAL A 88 -14.95 6.42 -7.47
C VAL A 88 -15.76 7.15 -8.53
N ASP A 89 -15.08 7.56 -9.60
CA ASP A 89 -15.72 8.23 -10.72
C ASP A 89 -16.48 7.25 -11.63
N LYS A 90 -17.11 7.80 -12.68
CA LYS A 90 -17.88 7.02 -13.67
C LYS A 90 -17.03 6.07 -14.51
N ALA A 91 -15.71 6.26 -14.55
CA ALA A 91 -14.77 5.36 -15.22
C ALA A 91 -14.29 4.22 -14.29
N GLY A 92 -14.73 4.19 -13.03
CA GLY A 92 -14.30 3.19 -12.06
C GLY A 92 -12.94 3.49 -11.44
N ILE A 93 -12.49 4.74 -11.50
CA ILE A 93 -11.20 5.19 -10.96
C ILE A 93 -11.39 5.83 -9.59
N ALA A 94 -10.56 5.47 -8.62
CA ALA A 94 -10.54 6.13 -7.31
C ALA A 94 -9.98 7.55 -7.42
N VAL A 95 -10.76 8.56 -7.03
CA VAL A 95 -10.40 9.99 -7.17
C VAL A 95 -10.17 10.70 -5.84
N ALA A 96 -10.71 10.17 -4.75
CA ALA A 96 -10.45 10.61 -3.39
C ALA A 96 -10.65 9.46 -2.41
N TYR A 97 -10.23 9.64 -1.15
CA TYR A 97 -10.55 8.69 -0.09
C TYR A 97 -10.81 9.37 1.26
N GLN A 98 -11.47 8.64 2.15
CA GLN A 98 -11.63 8.98 3.55
C GLN A 98 -11.34 7.76 4.43
N LEU A 99 -10.60 7.97 5.52
CA LEU A 99 -10.41 6.97 6.55
C LEU A 99 -11.56 7.06 7.58
N VAL A 100 -12.26 5.96 7.81
CA VAL A 100 -13.45 5.90 8.65
C VAL A 100 -13.27 4.86 9.75
N GLY A 101 -13.52 5.26 11.00
CA GLY A 101 -13.48 4.38 12.16
C GLY A 101 -12.35 4.68 13.15
N LYS A 102 -12.45 4.09 14.34
CA LYS A 102 -11.52 4.34 15.46
C LYS A 102 -10.17 3.64 15.26
N GLY A 103 -10.15 2.51 14.56
CA GLY A 103 -8.96 1.74 14.24
C GLY A 103 -7.99 2.48 13.32
N CYS A 104 -8.46 3.51 12.60
CA CYS A 104 -7.63 4.32 11.70
C CYS A 104 -6.76 5.36 12.40
N ARG A 105 -6.84 5.53 13.73
CA ARG A 105 -6.08 6.57 14.44
C ARG A 105 -4.60 6.24 14.64
N TYR A 106 -4.26 4.96 14.63
CA TYR A 106 -2.90 4.48 14.88
C TYR A 106 -2.21 4.17 13.55
N GLN A 107 -1.73 5.21 12.86
CA GLN A 107 -0.99 5.11 11.60
C GLN A 107 0.28 5.94 11.69
#